data_AF-A0A519EQ68-F1
#
_entry.id   AF-A0A519EQ68-F1
#
_cell.length_a   1.000
_cell.length_b   1.000
_cell.length_c   1.000
_cell.angle_alpha   90.00
_cell.angle_beta   90.00
_cell.angle_gamma   90.00
#
_symmetry.space_group_name_H-M   'P 1'
#
loop_
_entity.id
_entity.type
_entity.pdbx_description
1 polymer ?
#
loop_
_entity_poly.entity_id
_entity_poly.type
_entity_poly.pdbx_seq_one_letter_code
_entity_poly.pdbx_strand_id
1 'polypeptide(L)'
;MPAAAQLQTKATPVVTTPHVRAELVAHAPDGVAPGADVWVGLQITHQPEWHTYWKNAGDSGLPTELTWKLPPGMVAGDIAWPVPKKIPIGSLANYGYEHTVLLPVQLNISRDFKPAAALAGAGGIDIRLKASWLVCRKECIPEEGDFALTLPAQGSTALHKADFDAAFAAQPVPLAQPGTIAVADKVLNVRIDGLPPAA
;
A
#
# COMPACT_ATOMS: atom_id res chain seq x y z
N MET A 1 23.35 11.36 35.83
CA MET A 1 22.51 10.40 35.07
C MET A 1 23.05 10.37 33.65
N PRO A 2 23.71 9.30 33.18
CA PRO A 2 24.17 9.26 31.80
C PRO A 2 22.98 9.00 30.88
N ALA A 3 22.88 9.77 29.80
CA ALA A 3 21.88 9.61 28.76
C ALA A 3 22.08 8.24 28.07
N ALA A 4 21.05 7.41 28.04
CA ALA A 4 21.04 6.19 27.25
C ALA A 4 21.07 6.59 25.77
N ALA A 5 22.18 6.29 25.10
CA ALA A 5 22.26 6.35 23.65
C ALA A 5 21.29 5.30 23.09
N GLN A 6 20.15 5.75 22.57
CA GLN A 6 19.24 4.91 21.81
C GLN A 6 19.95 4.51 20.52
N LEU A 7 20.33 3.24 20.41
CA LEU A 7 20.77 2.63 19.17
C LEU A 7 19.62 2.76 18.16
N GLN A 8 19.74 3.69 17.23
CA GLN A 8 18.81 3.80 16.10
C GLN A 8 19.08 2.59 15.20
N THR A 9 18.22 1.58 15.29
CA THR A 9 18.19 0.50 14.30
C THR A 9 17.96 1.11 12.93
N LYS A 10 18.86 0.83 12.00
CA LYS A 10 18.74 1.30 10.62
C LYS A 10 17.54 0.60 10.00
N ALA A 11 16.44 1.34 9.81
CA ALA A 11 15.22 0.80 9.19
C ALA A 11 15.57 0.12 7.86
N THR A 12 15.00 -1.07 7.64
CA THR A 12 15.18 -1.89 6.45
C THR A 12 13.94 -1.76 5.56
N PRO A 13 14.01 -2.18 4.28
CA PRO A 13 12.81 -2.24 3.45
C PRO A 13 11.89 -3.38 3.88
N VAL A 14 12.32 -4.32 4.72
CA VAL A 14 11.54 -5.51 5.12
C VAL A 14 11.33 -5.53 6.62
N VAL A 15 10.11 -5.87 7.03
CA VAL A 15 9.72 -6.22 8.40
C VAL A 15 9.02 -7.59 8.35
N THR A 16 9.38 -8.49 9.28
CA THR A 16 8.78 -9.83 9.35
C THR A 16 8.19 -10.03 10.74
N THR A 17 6.93 -10.44 10.78
CA THR A 17 6.21 -10.87 11.98
C THR A 17 5.94 -12.38 11.90
N PRO A 18 5.39 -13.01 12.96
CA PRO A 18 4.93 -14.39 12.86
C PRO A 18 3.82 -14.62 11.81
N HIS A 19 3.13 -13.57 11.36
CA HIS A 19 1.93 -13.67 10.52
C HIS A 19 2.14 -13.13 9.10
N VAL A 20 3.04 -12.17 8.91
CA VAL A 20 3.33 -11.59 7.58
C VAL A 20 4.81 -11.28 7.40
N ARG A 21 5.24 -11.22 6.14
CA ARG A 21 6.42 -10.48 5.70
C ARG A 21 5.93 -9.23 4.95
N ALA A 22 6.22 -8.06 5.49
CA ALA A 22 5.92 -6.77 4.88
C ALA A 22 7.19 -6.17 4.27
N GLU A 23 7.10 -5.65 3.05
CA GLU A 23 8.22 -5.06 2.32
C GLU A 23 7.82 -3.76 1.63
N LEU A 24 8.61 -2.70 1.86
CA LEU A 24 8.54 -1.45 1.11
C LEU A 24 9.30 -1.62 -0.21
N VAL A 25 8.56 -1.60 -1.32
CA VAL A 25 9.07 -1.74 -2.69
C VAL A 25 8.85 -0.47 -3.49
N ALA A 26 9.52 -0.34 -4.63
CA ALA A 26 9.36 0.79 -5.55
C ALA A 26 9.36 0.38 -7.02
N HIS A 27 8.71 1.24 -7.82
CA HIS A 27 8.73 1.26 -9.26
C HIS A 27 9.01 2.69 -9.74
N ALA A 28 10.23 2.91 -10.23
CA ALA A 28 10.75 4.17 -10.75
C ALA A 28 11.68 3.86 -11.94
N PRO A 29 11.14 3.47 -13.10
CA PRO A 29 11.93 3.00 -14.24
C PRO A 29 12.86 4.07 -14.82
N ASP A 30 12.49 5.34 -14.69
CA ASP A 30 13.25 6.49 -15.22
C ASP A 30 14.01 7.26 -14.12
N GLY A 31 14.09 6.69 -12.92
CA GLY A 31 14.61 7.37 -11.73
C GLY A 31 13.58 8.31 -11.11
N VAL A 32 14.06 9.25 -10.31
CA VAL A 32 13.21 10.07 -9.45
C VAL A 32 13.44 11.54 -9.76
N ALA A 33 12.51 12.11 -10.52
CA ALA A 33 12.55 13.48 -11.00
C ALA A 33 11.12 14.07 -11.09
N PRO A 34 10.98 15.40 -11.17
CA PRO A 34 9.67 16.01 -11.39
C PRO A 34 8.96 15.47 -12.64
N GLY A 35 7.72 15.03 -12.48
CA GLY A 35 6.92 14.45 -13.57
C GLY A 35 7.27 13.02 -13.97
N ALA A 36 8.26 12.39 -13.34
CA ALA A 36 8.55 10.97 -13.53
C ALA A 36 7.46 10.10 -12.89
N ASP A 37 7.23 8.92 -13.46
CA ASP A 37 6.31 7.94 -12.90
C ASP A 37 7.00 7.16 -11.77
N VAL A 38 6.75 7.59 -10.53
CA VAL A 38 7.36 7.02 -9.34
C VAL A 38 6.29 6.49 -8.42
N TRP A 39 6.34 5.18 -8.19
CA TRP A 39 5.48 4.48 -7.25
C TRP A 39 6.30 3.82 -6.17
N VAL A 40 5.75 3.82 -4.97
CA VAL A 40 6.19 3.00 -3.84
C VAL A 40 5.02 2.15 -3.40
N GLY A 41 5.27 1.09 -2.66
CA GLY A 41 4.17 0.28 -2.14
C GLY A 41 4.59 -0.62 -1.00
N LEU A 42 3.61 -0.96 -0.17
CA LEU A 42 3.77 -1.96 0.86
C LEU A 42 3.30 -3.30 0.30
N GLN A 43 4.22 -4.22 0.06
CA GLN A 43 3.92 -5.62 -0.27
C GLN A 43 3.78 -6.42 1.02
N ILE A 44 2.61 -7.01 1.25
CA ILE A 44 2.34 -7.84 2.42
C ILE A 44 2.16 -9.28 1.95
N THR A 45 3.07 -10.16 2.36
CA THR A 45 2.98 -11.60 2.15
C THR A 45 2.54 -12.27 3.44
N HIS A 46 1.33 -12.81 3.45
CA HIS A 46 0.70 -13.45 4.59
C HIS A 46 1.14 -14.89 4.72
N GLN A 47 1.29 -15.35 5.96
CA GLN A 47 1.33 -16.78 6.26
C GLN A 47 0.00 -17.43 5.86
N PRO A 48 -0.02 -18.75 5.59
CA PRO A 48 -1.24 -19.47 5.23
C PRO A 48 -2.39 -19.18 6.21
N GLU A 49 -3.59 -18.96 5.66
CA GLU A 49 -4.84 -18.69 6.39
C GLU A 49 -4.89 -17.35 7.14
N TRP A 50 -3.87 -16.49 7.02
CA TRP A 50 -3.89 -15.12 7.53
C TRP A 50 -4.27 -14.12 6.45
N HIS A 51 -4.94 -13.04 6.86
CA HIS A 51 -5.35 -11.95 5.98
C HIS A 51 -5.19 -10.58 6.62
N THR A 52 -5.09 -9.56 5.77
CA THR A 52 -5.22 -8.13 6.11
C THR A 52 -6.43 -7.53 5.41
N TYR A 53 -6.82 -6.32 5.80
CA TYR A 53 -8.08 -5.71 5.36
C TYR A 53 -7.94 -4.69 4.25
N TRP A 54 -9.03 -4.56 3.50
CA TRP A 54 -9.24 -3.50 2.53
C TRP A 54 -9.60 -2.17 3.20
N LYS A 55 -9.62 -1.08 2.42
CA LYS A 55 -10.06 0.26 2.84
C LYS A 55 -11.39 0.23 3.59
N ASN A 56 -12.34 -0.57 3.12
CA ASN A 56 -13.55 -0.92 3.87
C ASN A 56 -13.41 -2.37 4.38
N ALA A 57 -13.09 -2.52 5.65
CA ALA A 57 -12.82 -3.83 6.25
C ALA A 57 -14.06 -4.74 6.36
N GLY A 58 -15.27 -4.18 6.25
CA GLY A 58 -16.51 -4.90 6.52
C GLY A 58 -16.89 -4.87 7.99
N ASP A 59 -17.48 -5.97 8.49
CA ASP A 59 -18.08 -6.00 9.83
C ASP A 59 -17.05 -6.00 10.98
N SER A 60 -15.85 -6.50 10.73
CA SER A 60 -14.77 -6.60 11.72
C SER A 60 -13.42 -6.42 11.04
N GLY A 61 -12.70 -5.36 11.38
CA GLY A 61 -11.33 -5.14 10.91
C GLY A 61 -10.96 -3.67 10.86
N LEU A 62 -9.70 -3.40 10.52
CA LEU A 62 -9.19 -2.04 10.30
C LEU A 62 -8.30 -2.03 9.05
N PRO A 63 -8.41 -1.00 8.20
CA PRO A 63 -7.60 -0.90 6.99
C PRO A 63 -6.12 -0.74 7.33
N THR A 64 -5.25 -1.08 6.38
CA THR A 64 -3.84 -0.71 6.46
C THR A 64 -3.69 0.80 6.35
N GLU A 65 -2.92 1.39 7.25
CA GLU A 65 -2.60 2.82 7.28
C GLU A 65 -1.12 3.05 7.00
N LEU A 66 -0.83 4.04 6.13
CA LEU A 66 0.53 4.37 5.69
C LEU A 66 0.84 5.82 6.05
N THR A 67 1.83 6.03 6.92
CA THR A 67 2.33 7.35 7.30
C THR A 67 3.71 7.57 6.70
N TRP A 68 3.78 8.43 5.68
CA TRP A 68 5.01 8.68 4.94
C TRP A 68 5.84 9.81 5.55
N LYS A 69 7.16 9.61 5.59
CA LYS A 69 8.14 10.68 5.82
C LYS A 69 9.02 10.77 4.56
N LEU A 70 8.71 11.77 3.74
CA LEU A 70 9.33 12.00 2.44
C LEU A 70 10.23 13.24 2.47
N PRO A 71 11.22 13.34 1.56
CA PRO A 71 11.98 14.55 1.37
C PRO A 71 11.10 15.73 0.94
N PRO A 72 11.52 16.98 1.24
CA PRO A 72 10.81 18.17 0.78
C PRO A 72 10.60 18.16 -0.74
N GLY A 73 9.39 18.53 -1.18
CA GLY A 73 9.01 18.51 -2.60
C GLY A 73 8.41 17.18 -3.08
N MET A 74 8.25 16.18 -2.20
CA MET A 74 7.52 14.95 -2.49
C MET A 74 6.27 14.81 -1.63
N VAL A 75 5.19 14.32 -2.23
CA VAL A 75 3.93 14.03 -1.55
C VAL A 75 3.42 12.67 -1.99
N ALA A 76 3.12 11.79 -1.03
CA ALA A 76 2.44 10.52 -1.31
C ALA A 76 0.96 10.77 -1.60
N GLY A 77 0.44 10.13 -2.64
CA GLY A 77 -1.00 10.05 -2.91
C GLY A 77 -1.72 9.04 -2.00
N ASP A 78 -2.97 8.75 -2.34
CA ASP A 78 -3.72 7.66 -1.72
C ASP A 78 -3.19 6.29 -2.15
N ILE A 79 -3.49 5.26 -1.36
CA ILE A 79 -3.28 3.87 -1.78
C ILE A 79 -4.20 3.59 -2.97
N ALA A 80 -3.61 3.11 -4.06
CA ALA A 80 -4.29 2.66 -5.25
C ALA A 80 -4.78 1.21 -5.04
N TRP A 81 -5.76 1.06 -4.15
CA TRP A 81 -6.22 -0.21 -3.62
C TRP A 81 -6.65 -1.21 -4.71
N PRO A 82 -6.08 -2.42 -4.73
CA PRO A 82 -6.66 -3.54 -5.48
C PRO A 82 -8.08 -3.87 -5.00
N VAL A 83 -8.85 -4.54 -5.86
CA VAL A 83 -10.17 -5.08 -5.49
C VAL A 83 -9.97 -6.18 -4.44
N PRO A 84 -10.68 -6.13 -3.30
CA PRO A 84 -10.51 -7.13 -2.25
C PRO A 84 -11.27 -8.42 -2.54
N LYS A 85 -10.99 -9.44 -1.73
CA LYS A 85 -11.85 -10.62 -1.62
C LYS A 85 -12.80 -10.47 -0.44
N LYS A 86 -13.97 -11.09 -0.54
CA LYS A 86 -14.85 -11.31 0.61
C LYS A 86 -14.29 -12.45 1.45
N ILE A 87 -14.09 -12.20 2.75
CA ILE A 87 -13.58 -13.15 3.73
C ILE A 87 -14.69 -13.42 4.76
N PRO A 88 -15.35 -14.59 4.71
CA PRO A 88 -16.42 -14.92 5.64
C PRO A 88 -15.84 -15.38 6.99
N ILE A 89 -16.31 -14.77 8.09
CA ILE A 89 -16.01 -15.24 9.44
C ILE A 89 -17.33 -15.42 10.20
N GLY A 90 -17.81 -16.67 10.29
CA GLY A 90 -19.16 -16.94 10.78
C GLY A 90 -20.21 -16.26 9.88
N SER A 91 -21.01 -15.36 10.45
CA SER A 91 -21.98 -14.54 9.72
C SER A 91 -21.42 -13.21 9.20
N LEU A 92 -20.18 -12.87 9.54
CA LEU A 92 -19.55 -11.60 9.20
C LEU A 92 -19.02 -11.60 7.77
N ALA A 93 -19.20 -10.47 7.08
CA ALA A 93 -18.65 -10.17 5.78
C ALA A 93 -17.50 -9.18 5.92
N ASN A 94 -16.28 -9.70 5.87
CA ASN A 94 -15.08 -8.88 5.83
C ASN A 94 -14.53 -8.77 4.41
N TYR A 95 -13.77 -7.72 4.13
CA TYR A 95 -13.10 -7.55 2.84
C TYR A 95 -11.62 -7.32 3.04
N GLY A 96 -10.80 -8.07 2.31
CA GLY A 96 -9.37 -8.07 2.53
C GLY A 96 -8.58 -8.89 1.53
N TYR A 97 -7.39 -9.27 1.95
CA TYR A 97 -6.37 -9.91 1.14
C TYR A 97 -5.72 -11.07 1.88
N GLU A 98 -5.53 -12.17 1.16
CA GLU A 98 -4.77 -13.35 1.57
C GLU A 98 -3.58 -13.54 0.62
N HIS A 99 -2.64 -14.42 0.96
CA HIS A 99 -1.41 -14.66 0.19
C HIS A 99 -0.56 -13.40 0.07
N THR A 100 -0.47 -12.76 -1.09
CA THR A 100 0.32 -11.55 -1.29
C THR A 100 -0.55 -10.45 -1.86
N VAL A 101 -0.44 -9.25 -1.27
CA VAL A 101 -1.01 -8.01 -1.82
C VAL A 101 0.08 -6.96 -1.89
N LEU A 102 0.10 -6.18 -2.96
CA LEU A 102 0.84 -4.93 -3.04
C LEU A 102 -0.15 -3.78 -2.92
N LEU A 103 0.16 -2.82 -2.04
CA LEU A 103 -0.59 -1.59 -1.85
C LEU A 103 0.20 -0.41 -2.46
N PRO A 104 -0.02 -0.06 -3.74
CA PRO A 104 0.74 0.97 -4.43
C PRO A 104 0.32 2.37 -3.98
N VAL A 105 1.29 3.29 -3.94
CA VAL A 105 1.11 4.71 -3.66
C VAL A 105 1.97 5.50 -4.65
N GLN A 106 1.34 6.42 -5.38
CA GLN A 106 2.07 7.30 -6.28
C GLN A 106 2.80 8.38 -5.48
N LEU A 107 4.05 8.66 -5.85
CA LEU A 107 4.79 9.81 -5.34
C LEU A 107 4.67 10.98 -6.32
N ASN A 108 4.04 12.06 -5.87
CA ASN A 108 3.96 13.31 -6.60
C ASN A 108 5.20 14.16 -6.28
N ILE A 109 6.03 14.40 -7.30
CA ILE A 109 7.29 15.13 -7.17
C ILE A 109 7.13 16.53 -7.75
N SER A 110 7.28 17.54 -6.90
CA SER A 110 7.12 18.94 -7.29
C SER A 110 8.22 19.37 -8.27
N ARG A 111 7.92 20.39 -9.09
CA ARG A 111 8.89 20.96 -10.03
C ARG A 111 10.11 21.59 -9.35
N ASP A 112 9.95 22.01 -8.10
CA ASP A 112 11.01 22.61 -7.29
C ASP A 112 11.86 21.56 -6.55
N PHE A 113 11.56 20.26 -6.73
CA PHE A 113 12.36 19.19 -6.17
C PHE A 113 13.77 19.23 -6.74
N LYS A 114 14.72 19.57 -5.87
CA LYS A 114 16.15 19.50 -6.16
C LYS A 114 16.72 18.40 -5.28
N PRO A 115 17.19 17.28 -5.86
CA PRO A 115 18.02 16.35 -5.11
C PRO A 115 19.16 17.16 -4.49
N ALA A 116 19.29 17.14 -3.16
CA ALA A 116 20.34 17.91 -2.50
C ALA A 116 21.69 17.60 -3.16
N ALA A 117 22.62 18.54 -3.26
CA ALA A 117 23.91 18.30 -3.93
C ALA A 117 24.70 17.12 -3.31
N ALA A 118 24.42 16.75 -2.05
CA ALA A 118 24.92 15.54 -1.40
C ALA A 118 24.28 14.22 -1.90
N LEU A 119 23.14 14.30 -2.59
CA LEU A 119 22.43 13.21 -3.29
C LEU A 119 22.81 13.14 -4.78
N ALA A 120 23.45 14.17 -5.32
CA ALA A 120 23.96 14.20 -6.69
C ALA A 120 25.19 13.30 -6.91
N GLY A 121 25.79 12.78 -5.83
CA GLY A 121 26.82 11.75 -5.86
C GLY A 121 26.49 10.61 -4.90
N ALA A 122 26.18 9.42 -5.43
CA ALA A 122 25.88 8.16 -4.73
C ALA A 122 24.78 8.16 -3.64
N GLY A 123 24.30 9.31 -3.17
CA GLY A 123 23.24 9.43 -2.17
C GLY A 123 21.87 9.33 -2.83
N GLY A 124 21.20 8.19 -2.69
CA GLY A 124 19.82 8.07 -3.12
C GLY A 124 18.85 8.85 -2.20
N ILE A 125 17.64 9.03 -2.69
CA ILE A 125 16.51 9.67 -2.04
C ILE A 125 15.95 8.72 -0.98
N ASP A 126 15.96 9.16 0.28
CA ASP A 126 15.46 8.38 1.42
C ASP A 126 13.94 8.45 1.50
N ILE A 127 13.28 7.31 1.34
CA ILE A 127 11.84 7.12 1.49
C ILE A 127 11.60 6.36 2.79
N ARG A 128 10.84 6.95 3.70
CA ARG A 128 10.46 6.30 4.96
C ARG A 128 8.96 6.17 5.10
N LEU A 129 8.56 5.06 5.68
CA LEU A 129 7.17 4.70 5.91
C LEU A 129 7.04 4.13 7.32
N LYS A 130 6.10 4.64 8.09
CA LYS A 130 5.51 3.90 9.21
C LYS A 130 4.18 3.33 8.72
N ALA A 131 4.00 2.01 8.80
CA ALA A 131 2.75 1.36 8.45
C ALA A 131 2.17 0.62 9.65
N SER A 132 0.84 0.60 9.74
CA SER A 132 0.08 -0.19 10.70
C SER A 132 -1.03 -0.95 9.98
N TRP A 133 -1.29 -2.18 10.39
CA TRP A 133 -2.34 -3.02 9.84
C TRP A 133 -2.90 -3.95 10.91
N LEU A 134 -4.10 -4.48 10.66
CA LEU A 134 -4.67 -5.57 11.43
C LEU A 134 -4.52 -6.87 10.62
N VAL A 135 -3.92 -7.90 11.22
CA VAL A 135 -3.78 -9.23 10.61
C VAL A 135 -4.65 -10.23 11.37
N CYS A 136 -5.44 -11.03 10.66
CA CYS A 136 -6.39 -11.93 11.30
C CYS A 136 -6.39 -13.34 10.69
N ARG A 137 -6.75 -14.31 11.54
CA ARG A 137 -7.10 -15.68 11.13
C ARG A 137 -8.32 -16.17 11.90
N LYS A 138 -8.19 -16.32 13.22
CA LYS A 138 -9.29 -16.58 14.16
C LYS A 138 -9.56 -15.38 15.06
N GLU A 139 -8.48 -14.77 15.50
CA GLU A 139 -8.44 -13.50 16.20
C GLU A 139 -7.66 -12.49 15.37
N CYS A 140 -7.75 -11.23 15.76
CA CYS A 140 -7.14 -10.10 15.07
C CYS A 140 -6.04 -9.48 15.91
N ILE A 141 -4.89 -9.29 15.29
CA ILE A 141 -3.66 -8.83 15.94
C ILE A 141 -3.22 -7.54 15.25
N PRO A 142 -3.11 -6.42 15.99
CA PRO A 142 -2.54 -5.19 15.44
C PRO A 142 -1.03 -5.36 15.27
N GLU A 143 -0.53 -5.03 14.08
CA GLU A 143 0.88 -5.05 13.75
C GLU A 143 1.30 -3.72 13.12
N GLU A 144 2.58 -3.40 13.25
CA GLU A 144 3.17 -2.19 12.66
C GLU A 144 4.60 -2.45 12.20
N GLY A 145 5.11 -1.55 11.36
CA GLY A 145 6.50 -1.59 10.91
C GLY A 145 7.01 -0.21 10.48
N ASP A 146 8.29 0.04 10.75
CA ASP A 146 9.04 1.19 10.23
C ASP A 146 9.97 0.71 9.10
N PHE A 147 9.82 1.32 7.93
CA PHE A 147 10.50 0.94 6.69
C PHE A 147 11.36 2.10 6.18
N ALA A 148 12.49 1.76 5.56
CA ALA A 148 13.27 2.70 4.79
C ALA A 148 13.75 2.08 3.47
N LEU A 149 13.68 2.88 2.41
CA LEU A 149 14.13 2.53 1.07
C LEU A 149 14.87 3.73 0.47
N THR A 150 16.02 3.47 -0.15
CA THR A 150 16.80 4.50 -0.83
C THR A 150 16.64 4.34 -2.33
N LEU A 151 16.08 5.35 -3.00
CA LEU A 151 15.88 5.36 -4.46
C LEU A 151 16.95 6.19 -5.16
N PRO A 152 17.56 5.71 -6.25
CA PRO A 152 18.49 6.52 -7.01
C PRO A 152 17.76 7.67 -7.71
N ALA A 153 18.37 8.87 -7.72
CA ALA A 153 17.80 10.00 -8.45
C ALA A 153 17.82 9.76 -9.98
N GLN A 154 18.82 9.04 -10.46
CA GLN A 154 18.98 8.66 -11.87
C GLN A 154 19.12 7.14 -11.99
N GLY A 155 18.53 6.56 -13.03
CA GLY A 155 18.56 5.12 -13.29
C GLY A 155 17.32 4.39 -12.81
N SER A 156 17.15 3.16 -13.30
CA SER A 156 15.92 2.38 -13.12
C SER A 156 15.88 1.66 -11.77
N THR A 157 14.76 1.81 -11.06
CA THR A 157 14.34 0.95 -9.95
C THR A 157 13.02 0.28 -10.29
N ALA A 158 13.06 -0.83 -11.02
CA ALA A 158 11.85 -1.50 -11.51
C ALA A 158 11.86 -3.03 -11.31
N LEU A 159 12.60 -3.53 -10.31
CA LEU A 159 12.66 -4.97 -10.00
C LEU A 159 11.27 -5.57 -9.70
N HIS A 160 10.38 -4.78 -9.10
CA HIS A 160 9.01 -5.17 -8.76
C HIS A 160 7.98 -4.79 -9.83
N LYS A 161 8.39 -4.49 -11.08
CA LYS A 161 7.46 -4.05 -12.14
C LYS A 161 6.26 -4.99 -12.28
N ALA A 162 6.48 -6.30 -12.28
CA ALA A 162 5.41 -7.27 -12.43
C ALA A 162 4.38 -7.21 -11.27
N ASP A 163 4.85 -6.99 -10.04
CA ASP A 163 3.97 -6.85 -8.87
C ASP A 163 3.11 -5.58 -8.96
N PHE A 164 3.70 -4.46 -9.40
CA PHE A 164 2.99 -3.21 -9.63
C PHE A 164 1.98 -3.33 -10.78
N ASP A 165 2.38 -3.90 -11.91
CA ASP A 165 1.48 -4.14 -13.05
C ASP A 165 0.27 -4.99 -12.63
N ALA A 166 0.50 -6.05 -11.84
CA ALA A 166 -0.56 -6.91 -11.32
C ALA A 166 -1.49 -6.16 -10.36
N ALA A 167 -0.94 -5.33 -9.47
CA ALA A 167 -1.73 -4.52 -8.54
C ALA A 167 -2.59 -3.48 -9.30
N PHE A 168 -2.05 -2.84 -10.33
CA PHE A 168 -2.79 -1.90 -11.17
C PHE A 168 -3.91 -2.58 -11.96
N ALA A 169 -3.63 -3.75 -12.55
CA ALA A 169 -4.63 -4.54 -13.26
C ALA A 169 -5.78 -5.03 -12.34
N ALA A 170 -5.49 -5.19 -11.04
CA ALA A 170 -6.46 -5.60 -10.04
C ALA A 170 -7.28 -4.45 -9.43
N GLN A 171 -7.09 -3.19 -9.87
CA GLN A 171 -7.87 -2.06 -9.36
C GLN A 171 -9.31 -2.05 -9.87
N PRO A 172 -10.25 -1.44 -9.11
CA PRO A 172 -11.63 -1.30 -9.57
C PRO A 172 -11.69 -0.45 -10.85
N VAL A 173 -12.32 -1.01 -11.89
CA VAL A 173 -12.53 -0.32 -13.16
C VAL A 173 -13.86 0.45 -13.10
N PRO A 174 -13.90 1.73 -13.56
CA PRO A 174 -15.15 2.46 -13.68
C PRO A 174 -16.17 1.70 -14.54
N LEU A 175 -17.43 1.70 -14.11
CA LEU A 175 -18.52 1.14 -14.91
C LEU A 175 -18.70 1.93 -16.21
N ALA A 176 -18.98 1.23 -17.31
CA ALA A 176 -19.24 1.85 -18.61
C ALA A 176 -20.52 2.72 -18.61
N GLN A 177 -21.48 2.37 -17.75
CA GLN A 177 -22.71 3.14 -17.53
C GLN A 177 -22.94 3.27 -16.02
N PRO A 178 -23.47 4.42 -15.55
CA PRO A 178 -23.77 4.60 -14.14
C PRO A 178 -24.88 3.64 -13.70
N GLY A 179 -24.72 3.03 -12.52
CA GLY A 179 -25.80 2.31 -11.85
C GLY A 179 -26.78 3.27 -11.19
N THR A 180 -27.95 2.75 -10.79
CA THR A 180 -28.93 3.51 -10.00
C THR A 180 -28.94 3.01 -8.56
N ILE A 181 -28.98 3.96 -7.62
CA ILE A 181 -29.07 3.69 -6.18
C ILE A 181 -30.34 4.35 -5.66
N ALA A 182 -31.18 3.59 -4.95
CA ALA A 182 -32.36 4.11 -4.27
C ALA A 182 -32.38 3.60 -2.83
N VAL A 183 -32.56 4.51 -1.87
CA VAL A 183 -32.72 4.18 -0.45
C VAL A 183 -34.21 4.23 -0.12
N ALA A 184 -34.76 3.11 0.34
CA ALA A 184 -36.14 3.02 0.81
C ALA A 184 -36.14 2.42 2.22
N ASP A 185 -36.61 3.19 3.20
CA ASP A 185 -36.52 2.87 4.62
C ASP A 185 -35.09 2.49 5.06
N LYS A 186 -34.86 1.23 5.42
CA LYS A 186 -33.57 0.65 5.82
C LYS A 186 -32.94 -0.22 4.74
N VAL A 187 -33.41 -0.09 3.49
CA VAL A 187 -32.97 -0.92 2.35
C VAL A 187 -32.27 -0.05 1.32
N LEU A 188 -31.05 -0.47 0.94
CA LEU A 188 -30.30 0.09 -0.18
C LEU A 188 -30.57 -0.76 -1.42
N ASN A 189 -31.33 -0.22 -2.38
CA ASN A 189 -31.57 -0.86 -3.67
C ASN A 189 -30.52 -0.39 -4.66
N VAL A 190 -29.67 -1.30 -5.13
CA VAL A 190 -28.63 -1.02 -6.11
C VAL A 190 -28.96 -1.78 -7.39
N ARG A 191 -29.00 -1.09 -8.52
CA ARG A 191 -29.11 -1.68 -9.85
C ARG A 191 -27.88 -1.29 -10.65
N ILE A 192 -27.18 -2.30 -11.15
CA ILE A 192 -26.05 -2.16 -12.06
C ILE A 192 -26.35 -3.06 -13.25
N ASP A 193 -26.43 -2.48 -14.44
CA ASP A 193 -26.60 -3.21 -15.68
C ASP A 193 -25.22 -3.53 -16.29
N GLY A 194 -25.13 -4.64 -17.05
CA GLY A 194 -23.89 -5.00 -17.74
C GLY A 194 -22.73 -5.49 -16.86
N LEU A 195 -23.03 -5.97 -15.65
CA LEU A 195 -22.01 -6.67 -14.84
C LEU A 195 -21.51 -7.92 -15.60
N PRO A 196 -20.20 -8.23 -15.53
CA PRO A 196 -19.70 -9.49 -16.05
C PRO A 196 -20.42 -10.66 -15.36
N PRO A 197 -20.62 -11.79 -16.05
CA PRO A 197 -21.18 -12.99 -15.43
C PRO A 197 -20.35 -13.35 -14.18
N ALA A 198 -21.03 -13.73 -13.10
CA ALA A 198 -20.37 -14.15 -11.87
C ALA A 198 -19.41 -15.31 -12.18
N ALA A 199 -18.17 -15.19 -11.70
CA ALA A 199 -17.15 -16.23 -11.80
C ALA A 199 -17.43 -17.38 -10.82
#